data_AF-A0A847BVF0-F1
#
_entry.id   AF-A0A847BVF0-F1
#
_cell.length_a   1.000
_cell.length_b   1.000
_cell.length_c   1.000
_cell.angle_alpha   90.00
_cell.angle_beta   90.00
_cell.angle_gamma   90.00
#
_symmetry.space_group_name_H-M   'P 1'
#
loop_
_entity.id
_entity.type
_entity.pdbx_description
1 polymer ?
#
loop_
_entity_poly.entity_id
_entity_poly.type
_entity_poly.pdbx_seq_one_letter_code
_entity_poly.pdbx_strand_id
1 'polypeptide(L)'
;MAIIKEIKDLKETLDVSIVAHYYQKNDVFSMADFTGDSLQLATWAAKDSKPNLIFCGVGFMGQSVKILAPKKRVLMPKIACCAMARMIDEDHYDKSVKTLNEAGVLTQDILPITYINSSAAVKARVGEMGGMVCTSSNAKIIITNAIKSGKKILFVPDKCLGQNIARDMGLVAKVIGLDNN
;
A
#
# COMPACT_ATOMS: atom_id res chain seq x y z
N MET A 1 29.15 16.93 4.01
CA MET A 1 29.25 17.41 2.61
C MET A 1 29.90 16.39 1.66
N ALA A 2 30.99 15.71 2.03
CA ALA A 2 31.64 14.71 1.16
C ALA A 2 30.71 13.59 0.65
N ILE A 3 29.92 12.97 1.54
CA ILE A 3 28.98 11.88 1.19
C ILE A 3 27.88 12.32 0.23
N ILE A 4 27.32 13.53 0.39
CA ILE A 4 26.26 14.03 -0.50
C ILE A 4 26.78 14.21 -1.93
N LYS A 5 28.01 14.70 -2.06
CA LYS A 5 28.66 14.84 -3.36
C LYS A 5 28.88 13.46 -4.00
N GLU A 6 29.45 12.53 -3.26
CA GLU A 6 29.67 11.15 -3.72
C GLU A 6 28.38 10.47 -4.19
N ILE A 7 27.27 10.62 -3.45
CA ILE A 7 25.96 10.08 -3.84
C ILE A 7 25.48 10.69 -5.16
N LYS A 8 25.69 11.99 -5.38
CA LYS A 8 25.31 12.64 -6.66
C LYS A 8 26.14 12.11 -7.82
N ASP A 9 27.45 11.98 -7.64
CA ASP A 9 28.36 11.47 -8.66
C ASP A 9 28.02 10.00 -9.02
N LEU A 10 27.72 9.18 -8.02
CA LEU A 10 27.27 7.79 -8.21
C LEU A 10 25.89 7.70 -8.87
N LYS A 11 24.99 8.63 -8.58
CA LYS A 11 23.64 8.66 -9.17
C LYS A 11 23.71 8.80 -10.69
N GLU A 12 24.60 9.65 -11.18
CA GLU A 12 24.85 9.84 -12.62
C GLU A 12 25.53 8.61 -13.24
N THR A 13 26.56 8.09 -12.58
CA THR A 13 27.35 6.96 -13.11
C THR A 13 26.56 5.65 -13.18
N LEU A 14 25.65 5.41 -12.24
CA LEU A 14 24.90 4.15 -12.10
C LEU A 14 23.52 4.15 -12.78
N ASP A 15 23.17 5.24 -13.48
CA ASP A 15 21.87 5.45 -14.11
C ASP A 15 20.71 5.06 -13.18
N VAL A 16 20.66 5.72 -12.02
CA VAL A 16 19.71 5.43 -10.95
C VAL A 16 18.91 6.67 -10.56
N SER A 17 17.63 6.47 -10.24
CA SER A 17 16.77 7.49 -9.67
C SER A 17 16.61 7.24 -8.16
N ILE A 18 16.54 8.30 -7.36
CA ILE A 18 16.31 8.24 -5.92
C ILE A 18 14.94 8.80 -5.63
N VAL A 19 14.10 8.05 -4.92
CA VAL A 19 12.78 8.53 -4.47
C VAL A 19 12.69 8.45 -2.96
N ALA A 20 12.08 9.46 -2.32
CA ALA A 20 12.00 9.54 -0.87
C ALA A 20 10.58 9.83 -0.37
N HIS A 21 10.13 9.08 0.64
CA HIS A 21 8.90 9.38 1.34
C HIS A 21 9.04 10.62 2.23
N TYR A 22 7.93 11.32 2.48
CA TYR A 22 7.86 12.52 3.32
C TYR A 22 8.44 12.36 4.73
N TYR A 23 8.59 11.12 5.23
CA TYR A 23 9.12 10.84 6.56
C TYR A 23 10.64 10.60 6.58
N GLN A 24 11.33 10.78 5.46
CA GLN A 24 12.78 10.66 5.40
C GLN A 24 13.46 11.87 6.04
N LYS A 25 14.71 11.66 6.51
CA LYS A 25 15.56 12.74 7.01
C LYS A 25 15.81 13.78 5.92
N ASN A 26 15.94 15.05 6.31
CA ASN A 26 16.16 16.17 5.39
C ASN A 26 17.30 15.93 4.38
N ASP A 27 18.41 15.36 4.82
CA ASP A 27 19.54 15.07 3.93
C ASP A 27 19.13 14.09 2.80
N VAL A 28 18.39 13.02 3.14
CA VAL A 28 17.88 12.05 2.15
C VAL A 28 16.83 12.69 1.25
N PHE A 29 15.93 13.47 1.86
CA PHE A 29 14.87 14.19 1.15
C PHE A 29 15.46 15.13 0.09
N SER A 30 16.51 15.87 0.43
CA SER A 30 17.19 16.83 -0.46
C SER A 30 17.93 16.20 -1.65
N MET A 31 18.24 14.90 -1.57
CA MET A 31 18.97 14.16 -2.61
C MET A 31 18.03 13.41 -3.57
N ALA A 32 16.74 13.31 -3.26
CA ALA A 32 15.77 12.58 -4.06
C ALA A 32 15.43 13.33 -5.36
N ASP A 33 15.29 12.58 -6.45
CA ASP A 33 14.77 13.09 -7.72
C ASP A 33 13.26 13.32 -7.65
N PHE A 34 12.57 12.60 -6.77
CA PHE A 34 11.15 12.80 -6.49
C PHE A 34 10.80 12.48 -5.04
N THR A 35 9.93 13.30 -4.47
CA THR A 35 9.42 13.14 -3.11
C THR A 35 7.91 13.11 -3.12
N GLY A 36 7.30 12.22 -2.35
CA GLY A 36 5.86 11.99 -2.43
C GLY A 36 5.30 11.11 -1.31
N ASP A 37 3.98 10.94 -1.33
CA ASP A 37 3.31 9.86 -0.61
C ASP A 37 3.52 8.50 -1.30
N SER A 38 3.02 7.43 -0.71
CA SER A 38 3.20 6.07 -1.23
C SER A 38 2.70 5.85 -2.66
N LEU A 39 1.57 6.46 -3.05
CA LEU A 39 0.99 6.30 -4.38
C LEU A 39 1.71 7.15 -5.42
N GLN A 40 2.04 8.39 -5.05
CA GLN A 40 2.81 9.30 -5.88
C GLN A 40 4.17 8.70 -6.22
N LEU A 41 4.88 8.18 -5.22
CA LEU A 41 6.19 7.54 -5.40
C LEU A 41 6.10 6.32 -6.34
N ALA A 42 5.12 5.43 -6.11
CA ALA A 42 4.97 4.24 -6.93
C ALA A 42 4.63 4.59 -8.40
N THR A 43 3.74 5.56 -8.60
CA THR A 43 3.32 6.00 -9.94
C THR A 43 4.45 6.71 -10.68
N TRP A 44 5.18 7.60 -10.01
CA TRP A 44 6.31 8.30 -10.61
C TRP A 44 7.43 7.31 -10.96
N ALA A 45 7.79 6.43 -10.02
CA ALA A 45 8.82 5.42 -10.23
C ALA A 45 8.51 4.47 -11.38
N ALA A 46 7.23 4.14 -11.61
CA ALA A 46 6.82 3.32 -12.74
C ALA A 46 6.97 4.02 -14.11
N LYS A 47 6.92 5.35 -14.14
CA LYS A 47 7.08 6.17 -15.35
C LYS A 47 8.51 6.63 -15.61
N ASP A 48 9.35 6.65 -14.58
CA ASP A 48 10.76 6.99 -14.68
C ASP A 48 11.49 6.04 -15.63
N SER A 49 12.25 6.59 -16.58
CA SER A 49 12.91 5.83 -17.65
C SER A 49 14.11 5.03 -17.17
N LYS A 50 14.72 5.42 -16.04
CA LYS A 50 15.91 4.73 -15.53
C LYS A 50 15.57 3.31 -15.07
N PRO A 51 16.43 2.32 -15.36
CA PRO A 51 16.17 0.92 -15.00
C PRO A 51 16.34 0.64 -13.51
N ASN A 52 17.13 1.46 -12.81
CA ASN A 52 17.45 1.31 -11.40
C ASN A 52 16.78 2.39 -10.56
N LEU A 53 16.29 2.00 -9.37
CA LEU A 53 15.65 2.90 -8.42
C LEU A 53 16.14 2.63 -7.01
N ILE A 54 16.61 3.66 -6.31
CA ILE A 54 16.81 3.63 -4.86
C ILE A 54 15.55 4.18 -4.20
N PHE A 55 14.84 3.30 -3.47
CA PHE A 55 13.62 3.64 -2.77
C PHE A 55 13.90 3.90 -1.28
N CYS A 56 13.86 5.16 -0.88
CA CYS A 56 14.02 5.59 0.50
C CYS A 56 12.67 5.59 1.22
N GLY A 57 12.25 4.41 1.67
CA GLY A 57 11.00 4.18 2.40
C GLY A 57 10.94 2.81 3.06
N VAL A 58 9.74 2.24 3.18
CA VAL A 58 9.50 0.92 3.79
C VAL A 58 9.16 -0.14 2.74
N GLY A 59 9.34 -1.42 3.09
CA GLY A 59 9.33 -2.55 2.15
C GLY A 59 8.09 -2.63 1.25
N PHE A 60 6.90 -2.43 1.80
CA PHE A 60 5.67 -2.50 0.99
C PHE A 60 5.61 -1.43 -0.11
N MET A 61 6.24 -0.27 0.11
CA MET A 61 6.24 0.80 -0.89
C MET A 61 7.12 0.41 -2.08
N GLY A 62 8.29 -0.19 -1.81
CA GLY A 62 9.14 -0.76 -2.86
C GLY A 62 8.47 -1.92 -3.60
N GLN A 63 7.72 -2.76 -2.89
CA GLN A 63 6.90 -3.81 -3.51
C GLN A 63 5.85 -3.22 -4.46
N SER A 64 5.18 -2.13 -4.07
CA SER A 64 4.21 -1.44 -4.93
C SER A 64 4.84 -0.93 -6.23
N VAL A 65 6.08 -0.41 -6.19
CA VAL A 65 6.81 -0.07 -7.42
C VAL A 65 7.01 -1.31 -8.28
N LYS A 66 7.41 -2.44 -7.69
CA LYS A 66 7.66 -3.68 -8.44
C LYS A 66 6.38 -4.25 -9.07
N ILE A 67 5.23 -4.08 -8.42
CA ILE A 67 3.92 -4.44 -8.98
C ILE A 67 3.62 -3.60 -10.24
N LEU A 68 3.87 -2.29 -10.20
CA LEU A 68 3.59 -1.38 -11.32
C LEU A 68 4.66 -1.43 -12.43
N ALA A 69 5.92 -1.70 -12.07
CA ALA A 69 7.05 -1.79 -12.99
C ALA A 69 7.88 -3.05 -12.71
N PRO A 70 7.40 -4.24 -13.13
CA PRO A 70 8.02 -5.53 -12.80
C PRO A 70 9.46 -5.69 -13.30
N LYS A 71 9.88 -4.94 -14.32
CA LYS A 71 11.26 -4.97 -14.86
C LYS A 71 12.22 -4.01 -14.15
N LYS A 72 11.72 -2.99 -13.44
CA LYS A 72 12.55 -2.01 -12.73
C LYS A 72 13.27 -2.67 -11.56
N ARG A 73 14.56 -2.38 -11.39
CA ARG A 73 15.36 -2.87 -10.26
C ARG A 73 15.20 -1.90 -9.10
N VAL A 74 14.48 -2.32 -8.07
CA VAL A 74 14.20 -1.51 -6.87
C VAL A 74 15.16 -1.94 -5.76
N LEU A 75 15.99 -0.99 -5.32
CA LEU A 75 16.97 -1.14 -4.24
C LEU A 75 16.49 -0.34 -3.04
N MET A 76 16.61 -0.90 -1.85
CA MET A 76 16.26 -0.21 -0.61
C MET A 76 17.50 -0.16 0.28
N PRO A 77 17.98 1.04 0.68
CA PRO A 77 19.19 1.15 1.51
C PRO A 77 19.08 0.37 2.83
N LYS A 78 17.87 0.31 3.38
CA LYS A 78 17.50 -0.56 4.48
C LYS A 78 16.10 -1.08 4.25
N ILE A 79 15.90 -2.38 4.42
CA ILE A 79 14.57 -2.97 4.42
C ILE A 79 13.91 -2.60 5.75
N ALA A 80 13.23 -1.46 5.76
CA ALA A 80 12.40 -1.03 6.88
C ALA A 80 10.98 -1.59 6.74
N CYS A 81 10.32 -1.85 7.86
CA CYS A 81 8.96 -2.39 7.85
C CYS A 81 7.99 -1.41 8.50
N CYS A 82 6.75 -1.39 8.00
CA CYS A 82 5.65 -0.70 8.64
C CYS A 82 4.92 -1.69 9.55
N ALA A 83 4.77 -1.34 10.83
CA ALA A 83 4.07 -2.20 11.80
C ALA A 83 2.62 -2.50 11.35
N MET A 84 1.93 -1.52 10.78
CA MET A 84 0.58 -1.70 10.25
C MET A 84 0.51 -2.70 9.09
N ALA A 85 1.51 -2.68 8.20
CA ALA A 85 1.58 -3.63 7.08
C ALA A 85 1.81 -5.08 7.53
N ARG A 86 2.23 -5.30 8.79
CA ARG A 86 2.36 -6.62 9.42
C ARG A 86 1.16 -7.04 10.25
N MET A 87 0.14 -6.17 10.40
CA MET A 87 -1.07 -6.52 11.16
C MET A 87 -1.91 -7.59 10.45
N ILE A 88 -1.69 -7.76 9.14
CA ILE A 88 -2.32 -8.80 8.34
C ILE A 88 -1.31 -9.40 7.37
N ASP A 89 -1.33 -10.72 7.26
CA ASP A 89 -0.66 -11.51 6.22
C ASP A 89 -1.71 -12.27 5.40
N GLU A 90 -1.26 -13.02 4.40
CA GLU A 90 -2.11 -13.86 3.54
C GLU A 90 -2.94 -14.86 4.34
N ASP A 91 -2.35 -15.51 5.35
CA ASP A 91 -3.04 -16.51 6.17
C ASP A 91 -4.16 -15.89 7.00
N HIS A 92 -3.91 -14.72 7.60
CA HIS A 92 -4.91 -13.98 8.36
C HIS A 92 -5.98 -13.41 7.42
N TYR A 93 -5.61 -12.96 6.23
CA TYR A 93 -6.58 -12.53 5.22
C TYR A 93 -7.53 -13.67 4.84
N ASP A 94 -6.99 -14.85 4.52
CA ASP A 94 -7.78 -16.03 4.14
C ASP A 94 -8.68 -16.49 5.31
N LYS A 95 -8.17 -16.43 6.55
CA LYS A 95 -8.98 -16.68 7.76
C LYS A 95 -10.11 -15.65 7.93
N SER A 96 -9.87 -14.37 7.64
CA SER A 96 -10.88 -13.32 7.75
C SER A 96 -12.03 -13.56 6.76
N VAL A 97 -11.71 -13.94 5.52
CA VAL A 97 -12.69 -14.31 4.51
C VAL A 97 -13.46 -15.55 4.94
N LYS A 98 -12.78 -16.57 5.49
CA LYS A 98 -13.42 -17.77 6.03
C LYS A 98 -14.40 -17.44 7.16
N THR A 99 -14.03 -16.59 8.12
CA THR A 99 -14.93 -16.17 9.21
C THR A 99 -16.15 -15.43 8.68
N LEU A 100 -16.01 -14.61 7.63
CA LEU A 100 -17.16 -13.96 6.99
C LEU A 100 -18.09 -14.97 6.30
N ASN A 101 -17.53 -15.96 5.59
CA ASN A 101 -18.30 -17.05 4.99
C ASN A 101 -19.09 -17.85 6.04
N GLU A 102 -18.45 -18.18 7.18
CA GLU A 102 -19.07 -18.88 8.31
C GLU A 102 -20.22 -18.06 8.94
N ALA A 103 -20.12 -16.73 8.90
CA ALA A 103 -21.19 -15.81 9.31
C ALA A 103 -22.26 -15.58 8.22
N GLY A 104 -22.19 -16.28 7.08
CA GLY A 104 -23.17 -16.23 6.00
C GLY A 104 -22.92 -15.17 4.92
N VAL A 105 -21.78 -14.47 4.95
CA VAL A 105 -21.36 -13.56 3.87
C VAL A 105 -20.51 -14.33 2.88
N LEU A 106 -21.13 -14.77 1.77
CA LEU A 106 -20.45 -15.59 0.76
C LEU A 106 -19.33 -14.81 0.07
N THR A 107 -18.30 -15.53 -0.39
CA THR A 107 -17.09 -14.95 -0.99
C THR A 107 -17.40 -14.04 -2.18
N GLN A 108 -18.37 -14.39 -3.04
CA GLN A 108 -18.77 -13.55 -4.17
C GLN A 108 -19.46 -12.25 -3.75
N ASP A 109 -20.00 -12.18 -2.53
CA ASP A 109 -20.69 -11.02 -1.95
C ASP A 109 -19.73 -10.10 -1.19
N ILE A 110 -18.43 -10.42 -1.19
CA ILE A 110 -17.37 -9.60 -0.60
C ILE A 110 -16.66 -8.81 -1.70
N LEU A 111 -16.43 -7.52 -1.46
CA LEU A 111 -15.54 -6.68 -2.24
C LEU A 111 -14.39 -6.21 -1.35
N PRO A 112 -13.22 -6.84 -1.41
CA PRO A 112 -12.13 -6.49 -0.52
C PRO A 112 -11.42 -5.21 -0.97
N ILE A 113 -11.05 -4.39 0.01
CA ILE A 113 -10.25 -3.19 -0.18
C ILE A 113 -9.11 -3.25 0.83
N THR A 114 -7.87 -3.13 0.36
CA THR A 114 -6.72 -3.03 1.25
C THR A 114 -6.08 -1.65 1.20
N TYR A 115 -5.72 -1.12 2.37
CA TYR A 115 -4.86 0.04 2.44
C TYR A 115 -3.46 -0.29 1.91
N ILE A 116 -2.80 0.67 1.27
CA ILE A 116 -1.49 0.50 0.63
C ILE A 116 -0.43 -0.02 1.61
N ASN A 117 -0.59 0.26 2.90
CA ASN A 117 0.21 -0.27 4.01
C ASN A 117 -0.12 -1.75 4.26
N SER A 118 0.19 -2.60 3.29
CA SER A 118 -0.02 -4.06 3.29
C SER A 118 1.06 -4.75 2.45
N SER A 119 1.30 -6.03 2.64
CA SER A 119 2.27 -6.76 1.82
C SER A 119 1.81 -6.93 0.37
N ALA A 120 2.73 -7.25 -0.54
CA ALA A 120 2.38 -7.67 -1.90
C ALA A 120 1.47 -8.92 -1.92
N ALA A 121 1.67 -9.86 -0.98
CA ALA A 121 0.85 -11.08 -0.87
C ALA A 121 -0.61 -10.75 -0.53
N VAL A 122 -0.85 -9.86 0.44
CA VAL A 122 -2.21 -9.40 0.78
C VAL A 122 -2.84 -8.65 -0.40
N LYS A 123 -2.07 -7.82 -1.11
CA LYS A 123 -2.56 -7.15 -2.33
C LYS A 123 -2.94 -8.16 -3.42
N ALA A 124 -2.20 -9.25 -3.57
CA ALA A 124 -2.51 -10.31 -4.52
C ALA A 124 -3.85 -10.99 -4.16
N ARG A 125 -4.06 -11.37 -2.90
CA ARG A 125 -5.34 -11.93 -2.42
C ARG A 125 -6.53 -11.01 -2.67
N VAL A 126 -6.35 -9.72 -2.39
CA VAL A 126 -7.37 -8.71 -2.67
C VAL A 126 -7.65 -8.63 -4.17
N GLY A 127 -6.62 -8.67 -5.01
CA GLY A 127 -6.75 -8.67 -6.47
C GLY A 127 -7.43 -9.92 -7.04
N GLU A 128 -7.12 -11.10 -6.50
CA GLU A 128 -7.75 -12.39 -6.86
C GLU A 128 -9.28 -12.37 -6.65
N MET A 129 -9.75 -11.61 -5.66
CA MET A 129 -11.17 -11.41 -5.36
C MET A 129 -11.80 -10.21 -6.10
N GLY A 130 -11.09 -9.59 -7.05
CA GLY A 130 -11.58 -8.40 -7.78
C GLY A 130 -11.62 -7.12 -6.94
N GLY A 131 -10.85 -7.08 -5.86
CA GLY A 131 -10.75 -5.95 -4.94
C GLY A 131 -9.80 -4.85 -5.40
N MET A 132 -9.57 -3.88 -4.51
CA MET A 132 -8.79 -2.68 -4.82
C MET A 132 -7.78 -2.32 -3.70
N VAL A 133 -6.71 -1.63 -4.09
CA VAL A 133 -5.78 -1.00 -3.14
C VAL A 133 -6.11 0.48 -3.02
N CYS A 134 -6.20 0.99 -1.79
CA CYS A 134 -6.42 2.41 -1.52
C CYS A 134 -5.27 3.05 -0.75
N THR A 135 -5.26 4.37 -0.71
CA THR A 135 -4.49 5.19 0.22
C THR A 135 -5.45 6.04 1.07
N SER A 136 -4.94 6.73 2.10
CA SER A 136 -5.77 7.63 2.90
C SER A 136 -6.41 8.75 2.06
N SER A 137 -5.74 9.20 0.99
CA SER A 137 -6.23 10.28 0.12
C SER A 137 -7.34 9.86 -0.85
N ASN A 138 -7.47 8.57 -1.17
CA ASN A 138 -8.48 8.08 -2.13
C ASN A 138 -9.43 6.99 -1.57
N ALA A 139 -9.25 6.55 -0.32
CA ALA A 139 -10.06 5.48 0.28
C ALA A 139 -11.56 5.82 0.27
N LYS A 140 -11.95 7.06 0.58
CA LYS A 140 -13.37 7.49 0.56
C LYS A 140 -13.97 7.38 -0.84
N ILE A 141 -13.24 7.78 -1.88
CA ILE A 141 -13.68 7.68 -3.28
C ILE A 141 -13.84 6.21 -3.68
N ILE A 142 -12.85 5.37 -3.36
CA ILE A 142 -12.88 3.94 -3.67
C ILE A 142 -14.06 3.26 -2.97
N ILE A 143 -14.26 3.51 -1.67
CA ILE A 143 -15.37 2.94 -0.89
C ILE A 143 -16.73 3.43 -1.43
N THR A 144 -16.86 4.71 -1.78
CA THR A 144 -18.09 5.29 -2.36
C THR A 144 -18.47 4.61 -3.69
N ASN A 145 -17.49 4.19 -4.49
CA ASN A 145 -17.77 3.43 -5.70
C ASN A 145 -18.01 1.95 -5.41
N ALA A 146 -17.27 1.37 -4.47
CA ALA A 146 -17.40 -0.03 -4.07
C ALA A 146 -18.79 -0.37 -3.55
N ILE A 147 -19.42 0.50 -2.76
CA ILE A 147 -20.78 0.27 -2.24
C ILE A 147 -21.86 0.14 -3.33
N LYS A 148 -21.63 0.72 -4.53
CA LYS A 148 -22.57 0.62 -5.65
C LYS A 148 -22.70 -0.81 -6.18
N SER A 149 -21.73 -1.68 -5.88
CA SER A 149 -21.79 -3.10 -6.25
C SER A 149 -22.81 -3.91 -5.44
N GLY A 150 -23.33 -3.36 -4.33
CA GLY A 150 -24.18 -4.09 -3.39
C GLY A 150 -23.44 -5.09 -2.48
N LYS A 151 -22.14 -5.29 -2.71
CA LYS A 151 -21.29 -6.20 -1.92
C LYS A 151 -20.89 -5.63 -0.57
N LYS A 152 -20.59 -6.50 0.38
CA LYS A 152 -19.99 -6.14 1.68
C LYS A 152 -18.51 -5.82 1.48
N ILE A 153 -18.03 -4.76 2.12
CA ILE A 153 -16.62 -4.34 2.00
C ILE A 153 -15.80 -4.98 3.12
N LEU A 154 -14.80 -5.78 2.75
CA LEU A 154 -13.74 -6.22 3.66
C LEU A 154 -12.58 -5.22 3.60
N PHE A 155 -12.38 -4.41 4.65
CA PHE A 155 -11.34 -3.40 4.70
C PHE A 155 -10.18 -3.82 5.61
N VAL A 156 -8.95 -3.87 5.09
CA VAL A 156 -7.76 -4.32 5.82
C VAL A 156 -6.51 -3.47 5.52
N PRO A 157 -5.51 -3.39 6.42
CA PRO A 157 -5.54 -3.80 7.82
C PRO A 157 -6.03 -2.70 8.78
N ASP A 158 -6.13 -1.45 8.33
CA ASP A 158 -6.40 -0.32 9.21
C ASP A 158 -7.88 -0.18 9.56
N LYS A 159 -8.26 -0.73 10.72
CA LYS A 159 -9.64 -0.63 11.22
C LYS A 159 -10.09 0.81 11.43
N CYS A 160 -9.19 1.72 11.84
CA CYS A 160 -9.55 3.11 12.12
C CYS A 160 -9.90 3.85 10.84
N LEU A 161 -9.09 3.68 9.79
CA LEU A 161 -9.39 4.26 8.47
C LEU A 161 -10.73 3.74 7.93
N GLY A 162 -10.96 2.42 7.99
CA GLY A 162 -12.21 1.82 7.55
C GLY A 162 -13.43 2.32 8.34
N GLN A 163 -13.36 2.31 9.68
CA GLN A 163 -14.45 2.74 10.56
C GLN A 163 -14.74 4.24 10.43
N ASN A 164 -13.72 5.09 10.29
CA ASN A 164 -13.92 6.52 10.13
C ASN A 164 -14.64 6.84 8.81
N ILE A 165 -14.24 6.20 7.71
CA ILE A 165 -14.93 6.40 6.42
C ILE A 165 -16.37 5.88 6.48
N ALA A 166 -16.60 4.73 7.11
CA ALA A 166 -17.95 4.21 7.31
C ALA A 166 -18.81 5.20 8.11
N ARG A 167 -18.29 5.73 9.23
CA ARG A 167 -18.97 6.74 10.06
C ARG A 167 -19.28 8.00 9.26
N ASP A 168 -18.32 8.54 8.51
CA ASP A 168 -18.48 9.73 7.66
C ASP A 168 -19.55 9.55 6.58
N MET A 169 -19.82 8.31 6.18
CA MET A 169 -20.79 7.93 5.16
C MET A 169 -22.12 7.42 5.75
N GLY A 170 -22.27 7.41 7.08
CA GLY A 170 -23.46 6.85 7.75
C GLY A 170 -23.61 5.33 7.59
N LEU A 171 -22.52 4.62 7.31
CA LEU A 171 -22.49 3.16 7.14
C LEU A 171 -22.19 2.47 8.48
N VAL A 172 -22.70 1.24 8.63
CA VAL A 172 -22.36 0.37 9.75
C VAL A 172 -21.07 -0.37 9.43
N ALA A 173 -20.08 -0.27 10.31
CA ALA A 173 -18.84 -1.05 10.24
C ALA A 173 -18.72 -1.95 11.47
N LYS A 174 -18.17 -3.15 11.26
CA LYS A 174 -17.87 -4.13 12.31
C LYS A 174 -16.44 -4.63 12.18
N VAL A 175 -15.83 -5.00 13.29
CA VAL A 175 -14.49 -5.58 13.37
C VAL A 175 -14.60 -7.09 13.58
N ILE A 176 -14.08 -7.85 12.61
CA ILE A 176 -14.05 -9.32 12.66
C ILE A 176 -13.36 -9.77 13.94
N GLY A 177 -14.01 -10.66 14.70
CA GLY A 177 -13.48 -11.23 15.93
C GLY A 177 -13.59 -10.37 17.19
N LEU A 178 -14.09 -9.13 17.09
CA LEU A 178 -14.38 -8.28 18.26
C LEU A 178 -15.88 -7.99 18.41
N ASP A 179 -16.57 -7.79 17.30
CA ASP A 179 -18.00 -7.55 17.33
C ASP A 179 -18.76 -8.87 17.19
N ASN A 180 -19.60 -9.17 18.17
CA ASN A 180 -20.48 -10.35 18.13
C ASN A 180 -21.70 -10.01 17.27
N ASN A 181 -21.94 -10.84 16.25
CA ASN A 181 -22.98 -10.78 15.19
C ASN A 181 -22.53 -10.09 13.91
#